data_AF-A0A1B9AS18-F1
#
_entry.id   AF-A0A1B9AS18-F1
#
_cell.length_a   1.000
_cell.length_b   1.000
_cell.length_c   1.000
_cell.angle_alpha   90.00
_cell.angle_beta   90.00
_cell.angle_gamma   90.00
#
_symmetry.space_group_name_H-M   'P 1'
#
loop_
_entity.id
_entity.type
_entity.pdbx_description
1 polymer ?
#
loop_
_entity_poly.entity_id
_entity_poly.type
_entity_poly.pdbx_seq_one_letter_code
_entity_poly.pdbx_strand_id
1 'polypeptide(L)'
;MMREQEGGSLKDCLLAYLSQQNIVVYEMKAIKPRLIKVSTNKGIFIAKQFVNQKRLLMQLEFLKKLRKAGFNGAYVFSDEIKPFECKGKSIGFIEYLTKHPRSFTYENYSERLEGLTLLNKMHEASATIINDLTVEKHTFSQVSKWRERLGEFTSNRNMLNRVIPDSMLTEYLRMGEWALDKLGSYELEEVDEDPVIIHGDLAHHNFFRKDDGELLLIDFDLMAEAPPMIDYLQYANRLLIFNNCSLKEILTFPQFKKYRDNPFFLIGLSFPTDIYREWNRICRDQLWSSNRRLDSLWDITVEDLPKRIYFFRELKSKIGLL
;
A
#
# COMPACT_ATOMS: atom_id res chain seq x y z
N MET A 1 26.59 -11.73 32.14
CA MET A 1 25.95 -12.83 31.40
C MET A 1 24.62 -13.15 32.09
N MET A 2 23.57 -12.41 31.73
CA MET A 2 22.20 -12.67 32.18
C MET A 2 21.39 -12.97 30.93
N ARG A 3 20.92 -14.22 30.83
CA ARG A 3 19.95 -14.62 29.82
C ARG A 3 18.61 -14.02 30.22
N GLU A 4 18.14 -13.05 29.46
CA GLU A 4 16.71 -12.77 29.38
C GLU A 4 16.02 -14.06 28.93
N GLN A 5 15.13 -14.59 29.75
CA GLN A 5 14.29 -15.73 29.37
C GLN A 5 13.36 -15.27 28.24
N GLU A 6 13.56 -15.85 27.06
CA GLU A 6 12.78 -15.62 25.84
C GLU A 6 11.30 -15.93 26.08
N GLY A 7 10.47 -14.88 26.10
CA GLY A 7 9.02 -15.00 26.17
C GLY A 7 8.43 -15.47 24.85
N GLY A 8 7.57 -16.50 24.88
CA GLY A 8 7.04 -17.25 23.73
C GLY A 8 6.53 -16.44 22.51
N SER A 9 6.72 -17.01 21.34
CA SER A 9 6.38 -16.47 20.02
C SER A 9 4.86 -16.31 19.78
N LEU A 10 4.44 -15.58 18.73
CA LEU A 10 3.04 -15.51 18.29
C LEU A 10 2.40 -16.89 18.12
N LYS A 11 3.21 -17.87 17.68
CA LYS A 11 2.81 -19.26 17.52
C LYS A 11 2.42 -19.91 18.85
N ASP A 12 3.13 -19.59 19.93
CA ASP A 12 2.86 -20.15 21.26
C ASP A 12 1.55 -19.58 21.83
N CYS A 13 1.32 -18.28 21.65
CA CYS A 13 0.04 -17.66 22.01
C CYS A 13 -1.14 -18.27 21.23
N LEU A 14 -0.98 -18.51 19.93
CA LEU A 14 -2.00 -19.14 19.10
C LEU A 14 -2.31 -20.57 19.56
N LEU A 15 -1.27 -21.38 19.82
CA LEU A 15 -1.46 -22.75 20.32
C LEU A 15 -2.22 -22.78 21.64
N ALA A 16 -1.80 -21.95 22.60
CA ALA A 16 -2.44 -21.88 23.90
C ALA A 16 -3.91 -21.48 23.78
N TYR A 17 -4.21 -20.44 23.00
CA TYR A 17 -5.57 -19.96 22.80
C TYR A 17 -6.47 -20.99 22.10
N LEU A 18 -5.99 -21.59 21.00
CA LEU A 18 -6.77 -22.57 20.23
C LEU A 18 -7.05 -23.85 21.06
N SER A 19 -6.06 -24.29 21.85
CA SER A 19 -6.24 -25.40 22.79
C SER A 19 -7.31 -25.11 23.84
N GLN A 20 -7.32 -23.90 24.43
CA GLN A 20 -8.36 -23.46 25.36
C GLN A 20 -9.77 -23.44 24.75
N GLN A 21 -9.88 -23.24 23.43
CA GLN A 21 -11.14 -23.27 22.70
C GLN A 21 -11.53 -24.68 22.20
N ASN A 22 -10.80 -25.73 22.60
CA ASN A 22 -10.95 -27.10 22.09
C ASN A 22 -10.83 -27.21 20.56
N ILE A 23 -10.02 -26.33 19.96
CA ILE A 23 -9.72 -26.35 18.52
C ILE A 23 -8.45 -27.16 18.30
N VAL A 24 -8.58 -28.26 17.56
CA VAL A 24 -7.47 -29.13 17.22
C VAL A 24 -6.69 -28.51 16.07
N VAL A 25 -5.42 -28.22 16.30
CA VAL A 25 -4.51 -27.65 15.30
C VAL A 25 -3.77 -28.79 14.59
N TYR A 26 -3.95 -28.89 13.27
CA TYR A 26 -3.24 -29.84 12.44
C TYR A 26 -1.89 -29.29 11.95
N GLU A 27 -1.84 -28.01 11.59
CA GLU A 27 -0.65 -27.36 11.06
C GLU A 27 -0.65 -25.86 11.37
N MET A 28 0.53 -25.29 11.61
CA MET A 28 0.74 -23.85 11.52
C MET A 28 1.98 -23.51 10.72
N LYS A 29 1.83 -22.61 9.75
CA LYS A 29 2.91 -22.15 8.88
C LYS A 29 2.99 -20.63 8.89
N ALA A 30 4.12 -20.09 9.34
CA ALA A 30 4.38 -18.66 9.25
C ALA A 30 4.49 -18.24 7.77
N ILE A 31 3.74 -17.20 7.40
CA ILE A 31 3.81 -16.57 6.06
C ILE A 31 4.68 -15.31 6.15
N LYS A 32 4.43 -14.49 7.17
CA LYS A 32 5.18 -13.27 7.52
C LYS A 32 5.23 -13.19 9.06
N PRO A 33 6.07 -12.33 9.67
CA PRO A 33 6.14 -12.21 11.13
C PRO A 33 4.79 -12.00 11.85
N ARG A 34 3.80 -11.38 11.17
CA ARG A 34 2.46 -11.08 11.71
C ARG A 34 1.32 -11.88 11.07
N LEU A 35 1.64 -12.87 10.22
CA LEU A 35 0.67 -13.67 9.48
C LEU A 35 1.03 -15.15 9.55
N ILE A 36 0.16 -15.97 10.14
CA ILE A 36 0.35 -17.42 10.26
C ILE A 36 -0.86 -18.11 9.63
N LYS A 37 -0.62 -19.02 8.69
CA LYS A 37 -1.63 -19.97 8.22
C LYS A 37 -1.84 -21.02 9.29
N VAL A 38 -3.09 -21.25 9.69
CA VAL A 38 -3.48 -22.23 10.70
C VAL A 38 -4.50 -23.18 10.09
N SER A 39 -4.19 -24.47 10.09
CA SER A 39 -5.10 -25.54 9.66
C SER A 39 -5.64 -26.23 10.90
N THR A 40 -6.97 -26.29 11.05
CA THR A 40 -7.64 -26.84 12.24
C THR A 40 -8.83 -27.72 11.87
N ASN A 41 -9.44 -28.36 12.88
CA ASN A 41 -10.72 -29.06 12.73
C ASN A 41 -11.92 -28.13 12.38
N LYS A 42 -11.72 -26.81 12.40
CA LYS A 42 -12.71 -25.79 12.02
C LYS A 42 -12.48 -25.23 10.61
N GLY A 43 -11.39 -25.62 9.94
CA GLY A 43 -11.03 -25.12 8.62
C GLY A 43 -9.62 -24.54 8.57
N ILE A 44 -9.33 -23.78 7.52
CA ILE A 44 -8.03 -23.16 7.29
C ILE A 44 -8.20 -21.64 7.35
N PHE A 45 -7.38 -21.00 8.18
CA PHE A 45 -7.45 -19.56 8.43
C PHE A 45 -6.07 -18.92 8.34
N ILE A 46 -6.05 -17.59 8.18
CA ILE A 46 -4.87 -16.77 8.46
C ILE A 46 -5.10 -16.06 9.79
N ALA A 47 -4.24 -16.35 10.77
CA ALA A 47 -4.13 -15.56 11.99
C ALA A 47 -3.29 -14.31 11.68
N LYS A 48 -3.93 -13.13 11.75
CA LYS A 48 -3.30 -11.82 11.54
C LYS A 48 -3.15 -11.09 12.87
N GLN A 49 -1.92 -10.63 13.15
CA GLN A 49 -1.63 -9.82 14.32
C GLN A 49 -1.77 -8.32 14.01
N PHE A 50 -2.60 -7.64 14.79
CA PHE A 50 -2.86 -6.21 14.76
C PHE A 50 -2.12 -5.50 15.89
N VAL A 51 -1.81 -4.22 15.68
CA VAL A 51 -1.08 -3.40 16.65
C VAL A 51 -1.83 -3.26 17.97
N ASN A 52 -3.17 -3.18 17.91
CA ASN A 52 -4.08 -3.09 19.04
C ASN A 52 -5.52 -3.47 18.61
N GLN A 53 -6.43 -3.52 19.59
CA GLN A 53 -7.82 -3.92 19.39
C GLN A 53 -8.59 -2.95 18.50
N LYS A 54 -8.33 -1.65 18.64
CA LYS A 54 -8.96 -0.59 17.83
C LYS A 54 -8.73 -0.83 16.33
N ARG A 55 -7.49 -1.17 15.92
CA ARG A 55 -7.16 -1.47 14.52
C ARG A 55 -7.86 -2.72 13.99
N LEU A 56 -7.93 -3.78 14.79
CA LEU A 56 -8.66 -5.00 14.44
C LEU A 56 -10.15 -4.71 14.26
N LEU A 57 -10.79 -4.06 15.24
CA LEU A 57 -12.22 -3.76 15.21
C LEU A 57 -12.59 -2.85 14.04
N MET A 58 -11.74 -1.86 13.74
CA MET A 58 -11.94 -0.97 12.58
C MET A 58 -11.97 -1.76 11.27
N GLN A 59 -11.01 -2.67 11.06
CA GLN A 59 -10.96 -3.49 9.85
C GLN A 59 -12.11 -4.50 9.77
N LEU A 60 -12.50 -5.08 10.90
CA LEU A 60 -13.65 -5.99 10.95
C LEU A 60 -14.96 -5.25 10.62
N GLU A 61 -15.21 -4.10 11.26
CA GLU A 61 -16.40 -3.30 10.99
C GLU A 61 -16.43 -2.84 9.54
N PHE A 62 -15.32 -2.27 9.05
CA PHE A 62 -15.21 -1.77 7.69
C PHE A 62 -15.52 -2.86 6.66
N LEU A 63 -14.82 -4.01 6.69
CA LEU A 63 -15.03 -5.06 5.70
C LEU A 63 -16.44 -5.67 5.78
N LYS A 64 -17.02 -5.78 6.98
CA LYS A 64 -18.40 -6.25 7.15
C LYS A 64 -19.41 -5.28 6.53
N LYS A 65 -19.25 -3.98 6.73
CA LYS A 65 -20.13 -2.96 6.15
C LYS A 65 -19.92 -2.80 4.65
N LEU A 66 -18.67 -2.85 4.19
CA LEU A 66 -18.29 -2.76 2.78
C LEU A 66 -18.94 -3.90 1.98
N ARG A 67 -18.96 -5.11 2.55
CA ARG A 67 -19.67 -6.25 1.96
C ARG A 67 -21.18 -6.06 1.91
N LYS A 68 -21.79 -5.52 2.97
CA LYS A 68 -23.22 -5.18 2.99
C LYS A 68 -23.59 -4.10 1.98
N ALA A 69 -22.67 -3.19 1.67
CA ALA A 69 -22.80 -2.20 0.62
C ALA A 69 -22.58 -2.77 -0.81
N GLY A 70 -22.38 -4.07 -0.94
CA GLY A 70 -22.31 -4.76 -2.24
C GLY A 70 -20.89 -5.02 -2.77
N PHE A 71 -19.85 -4.62 -2.05
CA PHE A 71 -18.47 -4.89 -2.45
C PHE A 71 -17.96 -6.21 -1.85
N ASN A 72 -17.86 -7.24 -2.69
CA ASN A 72 -17.32 -8.56 -2.31
C ASN A 72 -15.84 -8.74 -2.67
N GLY A 73 -15.19 -7.68 -3.17
CA GLY A 73 -13.81 -7.70 -3.66
C GLY A 73 -12.72 -7.66 -2.57
N ALA A 74 -12.97 -8.26 -1.41
CA ALA A 74 -12.03 -8.33 -0.28
C ALA A 74 -12.22 -9.63 0.52
N TYR A 75 -11.23 -9.98 1.34
CA TYR A 75 -11.34 -11.12 2.25
C TYR A 75 -12.35 -10.88 3.37
N VAL A 76 -12.82 -11.96 3.99
CA VAL A 76 -13.67 -11.90 5.19
C VAL A 76 -12.96 -12.37 6.45
N PHE A 77 -13.39 -11.78 7.58
CA PHE A 77 -13.06 -12.32 8.90
C PHE A 77 -13.88 -13.58 9.17
N SER A 78 -13.23 -14.56 9.78
CA SER A 78 -13.89 -15.78 10.23
C SER A 78 -14.58 -15.55 11.57
N ASP A 79 -15.85 -15.95 11.66
CA ASP A 79 -16.61 -15.97 12.91
C ASP A 79 -16.41 -17.29 13.70
N GLU A 80 -15.73 -18.29 13.11
CA GLU A 80 -15.47 -19.60 13.74
C GLU A 80 -14.53 -19.52 14.95
N ILE A 81 -13.62 -18.54 14.92
CA ILE A 81 -12.62 -18.34 15.97
C ILE A 81 -12.66 -16.87 16.39
N LYS A 82 -13.03 -16.64 17.65
CA LYS A 82 -13.10 -15.29 18.19
C LYS A 82 -11.70 -14.66 18.21
N PRO A 83 -11.60 -13.35 17.92
CA PRO A 83 -10.35 -12.64 18.13
C PRO A 83 -9.94 -12.66 19.60
N PHE A 84 -8.64 -12.57 19.85
CA PHE A 84 -8.08 -12.54 21.21
C PHE A 84 -6.87 -11.63 21.31
N GLU A 85 -6.43 -11.37 22.54
CA GLU A 85 -5.23 -10.58 22.80
C GLU A 85 -4.07 -11.46 23.27
N CYS A 86 -2.87 -11.14 22.80
CA CYS A 86 -1.62 -11.69 23.32
C CYS A 86 -0.57 -10.57 23.34
N LYS A 87 -0.01 -10.32 24.52
CA LYS A 87 1.09 -9.36 24.74
C LYS A 87 0.79 -7.95 24.19
N GLY A 88 -0.40 -7.44 24.46
CA GLY A 88 -0.84 -6.10 24.01
C GLY A 88 -1.04 -5.99 22.49
N LYS A 89 -1.08 -7.12 21.77
CA LYS A 89 -1.47 -7.21 20.36
C LYS A 89 -2.78 -7.97 20.25
N SER A 90 -3.60 -7.58 19.28
CA SER A 90 -4.85 -8.29 18.99
C SER A 90 -4.66 -9.21 17.80
N ILE A 91 -5.22 -10.40 17.86
CA ILE A 91 -5.14 -11.40 16.81
C ILE A 91 -6.55 -11.64 16.28
N GLY A 92 -6.73 -11.43 14.97
CA GLY A 92 -7.95 -11.77 14.25
C GLY A 92 -7.72 -12.91 13.27
N PHE A 93 -8.78 -13.61 12.90
CA PHE A 93 -8.75 -14.71 11.94
C PHE A 93 -9.47 -14.29 10.67
N ILE A 94 -8.78 -14.38 9.54
CA ILE A 94 -9.34 -14.12 8.22
C ILE A 94 -9.35 -15.42 7.41
N GLU A 95 -10.25 -15.51 6.44
CA GLU A 95 -10.32 -16.67 5.55
C GLU A 95 -8.98 -16.93 4.85
N TYR A 96 -8.70 -18.20 4.59
CA TYR A 96 -7.57 -18.56 3.74
C TYR A 96 -7.99 -18.54 2.27
N LEU A 97 -7.38 -17.64 1.50
CA LEU A 97 -7.59 -17.55 0.06
C LEU A 97 -6.58 -18.42 -0.70
N THR A 98 -7.07 -19.30 -1.57
CA THR A 98 -6.22 -20.07 -2.48
C THR A 98 -5.75 -19.17 -3.62
N LYS A 99 -4.45 -19.17 -3.89
CA LYS A 99 -3.83 -18.27 -4.87
C LYS A 99 -3.90 -18.84 -6.28
N HIS A 100 -4.27 -18.00 -7.25
CA HIS A 100 -4.13 -18.32 -8.66
C HIS A 100 -2.65 -18.49 -9.09
N PRO A 101 -2.33 -19.39 -10.03
CA PRO A 101 -0.96 -19.50 -10.56
C PRO A 101 -0.44 -18.18 -11.17
N ARG A 102 -1.30 -17.46 -11.90
CA ARG A 102 -1.01 -16.12 -12.42
C ARG A 102 -1.39 -15.05 -11.40
N SER A 103 -0.41 -14.35 -10.87
CA SER A 103 -0.61 -13.20 -9.97
C SER A 103 -0.96 -11.95 -10.76
N PHE A 104 -1.60 -10.98 -10.11
CA PHE A 104 -1.78 -9.64 -10.67
C PHE A 104 -0.43 -8.96 -10.90
N THR A 105 -0.26 -8.30 -12.04
CA THR A 105 0.87 -7.43 -12.32
C THR A 105 0.41 -6.08 -12.91
N TYR A 106 1.30 -5.09 -12.85
CA TYR A 106 1.08 -3.81 -13.52
C TYR A 106 1.64 -3.80 -14.95
N GLU A 107 2.04 -4.94 -15.52
CA GLU A 107 2.74 -4.97 -16.81
C GLU A 107 1.79 -4.76 -18.00
N ASN A 108 0.55 -5.23 -17.91
CA ASN A 108 -0.39 -5.22 -19.02
C ASN A 108 -1.60 -4.31 -18.75
N TYR A 109 -2.15 -3.72 -19.81
CA TYR A 109 -3.24 -2.75 -19.73
C TYR A 109 -4.51 -3.31 -19.09
N SER A 110 -4.89 -4.55 -19.42
CA SER A 110 -6.11 -5.17 -18.91
C SER A 110 -6.08 -5.38 -17.40
N GLU A 111 -4.96 -5.84 -16.84
CA GLU A 111 -4.84 -6.00 -15.38
C GLU A 111 -4.86 -4.63 -14.68
N ARG A 112 -4.23 -3.60 -15.26
CA ARG A 112 -4.31 -2.23 -14.71
C ARG A 112 -5.76 -1.75 -14.64
N LEU A 113 -6.52 -1.94 -15.73
CA LEU A 113 -7.93 -1.54 -15.77
C LEU A 113 -8.79 -2.36 -14.80
N GLU A 114 -8.54 -3.66 -14.68
CA GLU A 114 -9.22 -4.54 -13.71
C GLU A 114 -8.98 -4.07 -12.26
N GLY A 115 -7.72 -3.79 -11.90
CA GLY A 115 -7.35 -3.28 -10.58
C GLY A 115 -7.97 -1.91 -10.29
N LEU A 116 -7.99 -1.00 -11.27
CA LEU A 116 -8.67 0.30 -11.13
C LEU A 116 -10.18 0.17 -11.00
N THR A 117 -10.79 -0.78 -11.71
CA THR A 117 -12.23 -1.05 -11.62
C THR A 117 -12.59 -1.62 -10.24
N LEU A 118 -11.78 -2.54 -9.72
CA LEU A 118 -11.94 -3.07 -8.37
C LEU A 118 -11.80 -1.97 -7.30
N LEU A 119 -10.80 -1.11 -7.46
CA LEU A 119 -10.56 0.02 -6.55
C LEU A 119 -11.71 1.03 -6.57
N ASN A 120 -12.21 1.40 -7.76
CA ASN A 120 -13.35 2.30 -7.89
C ASN A 120 -14.61 1.73 -7.21
N LYS A 121 -14.90 0.44 -7.39
CA LYS A 121 -16.02 -0.23 -6.71
C LYS A 121 -15.87 -0.20 -5.19
N MET A 122 -14.65 -0.30 -4.69
CA MET A 122 -14.37 -0.19 -3.26
C MET A 122 -14.67 1.23 -2.75
N HIS A 123 -14.23 2.26 -3.48
CA HIS A 123 -14.51 3.67 -3.13
C HIS A 123 -16.01 3.98 -3.19
N GLU A 124 -16.72 3.52 -4.21
CA GLU A 124 -18.18 3.69 -4.33
C GLU A 124 -18.92 3.06 -3.15
N ALA A 125 -18.59 1.81 -2.80
CA ALA A 125 -19.19 1.14 -1.66
C ALA A 125 -18.80 1.82 -0.33
N SER A 126 -17.54 2.25 -0.19
CA SER A 126 -17.07 2.88 1.05
C SER A 126 -17.69 4.26 1.28
N ALA A 127 -17.96 5.03 0.22
CA ALA A 127 -18.69 6.30 0.30
C ALA A 127 -20.08 6.14 0.95
N THR A 128 -20.77 5.02 0.69
CA THR A 128 -22.11 4.78 1.25
C THR A 128 -22.12 4.45 2.74
N ILE A 129 -20.99 3.96 3.27
CA ILE A 129 -20.90 3.48 4.67
C ILE A 129 -20.03 4.39 5.55
N ILE A 130 -19.35 5.39 4.97
CA ILE A 130 -18.32 6.16 5.68
C ILE A 130 -18.88 6.83 6.94
N ASN A 131 -20.10 7.36 6.88
CA ASN A 131 -20.74 8.02 8.02
C ASN A 131 -21.27 7.04 9.07
N ASP A 132 -21.41 5.77 8.72
CA ASP A 132 -21.91 4.73 9.62
C ASP A 132 -20.78 4.06 10.42
N LEU A 133 -19.50 4.27 10.07
CA LEU A 133 -18.38 3.63 10.77
C LEU A 133 -18.27 4.17 12.21
N THR A 134 -18.33 3.26 13.18
CA THR A 134 -18.32 3.61 14.61
C THR A 134 -16.91 3.77 15.18
N VAL A 135 -15.92 3.08 14.61
CA VAL A 135 -14.53 3.21 15.04
C VAL A 135 -13.90 4.47 14.47
N GLU A 136 -13.16 5.19 15.31
CA GLU A 136 -12.44 6.42 14.93
C GLU A 136 -11.61 6.20 13.67
N LYS A 137 -11.90 7.05 12.68
CA LYS A 137 -11.25 7.04 11.38
C LYS A 137 -9.91 7.74 11.51
N HIS A 138 -8.91 7.18 10.86
CA HIS A 138 -7.62 7.85 10.75
C HIS A 138 -7.61 8.72 9.51
N THR A 139 -7.13 9.96 9.66
CA THR A 139 -6.84 10.82 8.52
C THR A 139 -5.51 10.43 7.89
N PHE A 140 -5.42 10.54 6.57
CA PHE A 140 -4.21 10.22 5.81
C PHE A 140 -3.60 11.48 5.22
N SER A 141 -2.34 11.76 5.54
CA SER A 141 -1.58 12.81 4.87
C SER A 141 -0.54 12.21 3.91
N GLN A 142 -0.84 12.28 2.61
CA GLN A 142 0.09 11.85 1.56
C GLN A 142 1.37 12.70 1.57
N VAL A 143 1.21 14.02 1.81
CA VAL A 143 2.30 15.00 1.87
C VAL A 143 3.24 14.71 3.04
N SER A 144 2.71 14.40 4.24
CA SER A 144 3.54 14.04 5.39
C SER A 144 4.38 12.79 5.11
N LYS A 145 3.79 11.74 4.51
CA LYS A 145 4.53 10.53 4.12
C LYS A 145 5.62 10.81 3.08
N TRP A 146 5.35 11.72 2.15
CA TRP A 146 6.35 12.13 1.15
C TRP A 146 7.48 12.95 1.75
N ARG A 147 7.19 13.84 2.71
CA ARG A 147 8.19 14.57 3.48
C ARG A 147 9.10 13.63 4.27
N GLU A 148 8.54 12.63 4.94
CA GLU A 148 9.31 11.60 5.64
C GLU A 148 10.22 10.81 4.68
N ARG A 149 9.68 10.38 3.54
CA ARG A 149 10.46 9.65 2.53
C ARG A 149 11.61 10.46 1.97
N LEU A 150 11.36 11.73 1.62
CA LEU A 150 12.40 12.62 1.14
C LEU A 150 13.47 12.85 2.22
N GLY A 151 13.05 13.10 3.48
CA GLY A 151 13.97 13.29 4.60
C GLY A 151 14.87 12.07 4.86
N GLU A 152 14.31 10.87 4.80
CA GLU A 152 15.07 9.61 4.90
C GLU A 152 16.01 9.43 3.70
N PHE A 153 15.57 9.75 2.47
CA PHE A 153 16.40 9.67 1.27
C PHE A 153 17.59 10.65 1.34
N THR A 154 17.35 11.90 1.75
CA THR A 154 18.38 12.92 1.98
C THR A 154 19.38 12.46 3.04
N SER A 155 18.88 11.89 4.15
CA SER A 155 19.73 11.39 5.23
C SER A 155 20.60 10.20 4.79
N ASN A 156 20.12 9.41 3.82
CA ASN A 156 20.84 8.29 3.23
C ASN A 156 21.78 8.68 2.08
N ARG A 157 21.87 9.97 1.69
CA ARG A 157 22.64 10.43 0.51
C ARG A 157 24.07 9.90 0.48
N ASN A 158 24.79 9.94 1.62
CA ASN A 158 26.18 9.48 1.69
C ASN A 158 26.34 7.99 1.36
N MET A 159 25.35 7.17 1.72
CA MET A 159 25.36 5.74 1.41
C MET A 159 24.95 5.49 -0.04
N LEU A 160 23.94 6.22 -0.52
CA LEU A 160 23.45 6.12 -1.90
C LEU A 160 24.48 6.57 -2.93
N ASN A 161 25.30 7.57 -2.62
CA ASN A 161 26.34 8.10 -3.50
C ASN A 161 27.48 7.11 -3.77
N ARG A 162 27.52 5.97 -3.05
CA ARG A 162 28.45 4.87 -3.34
C ARG A 162 28.07 4.07 -4.58
N VAL A 163 26.80 4.17 -4.99
CA VAL A 163 26.25 3.45 -6.13
C VAL A 163 25.72 4.43 -7.17
N ILE A 164 24.91 5.41 -6.79
CA ILE A 164 24.31 6.37 -7.72
C ILE A 164 25.20 7.62 -7.83
N PRO A 165 25.46 8.15 -9.04
CA PRO A 165 26.15 9.42 -9.20
C PRO A 165 25.46 10.58 -8.46
N ASP A 166 26.23 11.42 -7.77
CA ASP A 166 25.70 12.54 -6.97
C ASP A 166 24.85 13.53 -7.78
N SER A 167 25.17 13.73 -9.05
CA SER A 167 24.37 14.58 -9.96
C SER A 167 22.94 14.06 -10.13
N MET A 168 22.75 12.73 -10.18
CA MET A 168 21.44 12.10 -10.30
C MET A 168 20.68 12.16 -8.97
N LEU A 169 21.37 11.95 -7.85
CA LEU A 169 20.78 12.14 -6.52
C LEU A 169 20.29 13.57 -6.33
N THR A 170 21.10 14.55 -6.75
CA THR A 170 20.75 15.98 -6.71
C THR A 170 19.51 16.27 -7.54
N GLU A 171 19.38 15.66 -8.72
CA GLU A 171 18.19 15.84 -9.56
C GLU A 171 16.93 15.26 -8.92
N TYR A 172 17.02 14.06 -8.33
CA TYR A 172 15.90 13.50 -7.58
C TYR A 172 15.52 14.35 -6.38
N LEU A 173 16.48 14.84 -5.59
CA LEU A 173 16.22 15.75 -4.47
C LEU A 173 15.49 17.01 -4.95
N ARG A 174 15.97 17.63 -6.03
CA ARG A 174 15.36 18.82 -6.64
C ARG A 174 13.91 18.58 -7.05
N MET A 175 13.59 17.42 -7.64
CA MET A 175 12.21 17.08 -8.01
C MET A 175 11.30 16.92 -6.78
N GLY A 176 11.77 16.22 -5.75
CA GLY A 176 11.01 15.98 -4.52
C GLY A 176 10.78 17.26 -3.71
N GLU A 177 11.81 18.08 -3.56
CA GLU A 177 11.74 19.39 -2.90
C GLU A 177 10.76 20.32 -3.63
N TRP A 178 10.86 20.39 -4.96
CA TRP A 178 9.92 21.18 -5.77
C TRP A 178 8.47 20.71 -5.58
N ALA A 179 8.24 19.40 -5.63
CA ALA A 179 6.88 18.86 -5.47
C ALA A 179 6.33 19.13 -4.07
N LEU A 180 7.14 18.98 -3.01
CA LEU A 180 6.70 19.27 -1.64
C LEU A 180 6.50 20.77 -1.38
N ASP A 181 7.32 21.64 -1.97
CA ASP A 181 7.12 23.10 -1.93
C ASP A 181 5.75 23.46 -2.52
N LYS A 182 5.44 22.93 -3.70
CA LYS A 182 4.17 23.20 -4.36
C LYS A 182 2.99 22.57 -3.66
N LEU A 183 3.10 21.34 -3.16
CA LEU A 183 2.02 20.74 -2.35
C LEU A 183 1.85 21.45 -1.00
N GLY A 184 2.88 22.10 -0.46
CA GLY A 184 2.77 22.93 0.74
C GLY A 184 1.85 24.14 0.55
N SER A 185 1.65 24.58 -0.70
CA SER A 185 0.68 25.63 -1.05
C SER A 185 -0.69 25.10 -1.48
N TYR A 186 -0.89 23.78 -1.57
CA TYR A 186 -2.17 23.14 -1.89
C TYR A 186 -2.59 22.24 -0.73
N GLU A 187 -3.53 22.70 0.10
CA GLU A 187 -4.07 21.84 1.14
C GLU A 187 -4.97 20.77 0.50
N LEU A 188 -4.97 19.55 1.06
CA LEU A 188 -5.89 18.48 0.61
C LEU A 188 -7.36 18.89 0.74
N GLU A 189 -7.65 19.87 1.59
CA GLU A 189 -8.95 20.51 1.77
C GLU A 189 -9.42 21.27 0.52
N GLU A 190 -8.51 21.60 -0.40
CA GLU A 190 -8.83 22.20 -1.70
C GLU A 190 -9.19 21.16 -2.78
N VAL A 191 -9.10 19.87 -2.45
CA VAL A 191 -9.59 18.79 -3.30
C VAL A 191 -11.09 18.68 -3.07
N ASP A 192 -11.87 19.27 -3.98
CA ASP A 192 -13.34 19.20 -4.03
C ASP A 192 -13.82 17.78 -4.41
N GLU A 193 -13.55 16.80 -3.55
CA GLU A 193 -14.09 15.44 -3.63
C GLU A 193 -14.51 14.95 -2.24
N ASP A 194 -15.73 14.40 -2.15
CA ASP A 194 -16.21 13.79 -0.93
C ASP A 194 -15.25 12.67 -0.46
N PRO A 195 -14.93 12.62 0.85
CA PRO A 195 -14.02 11.62 1.36
C PRO A 195 -14.62 10.21 1.26
N VAL A 196 -13.76 9.24 0.99
CA VAL A 196 -14.05 7.81 1.02
C VAL A 196 -13.09 7.11 1.98
N ILE A 197 -13.30 5.82 2.23
CA ILE A 197 -12.23 5.00 2.80
C ILE A 197 -11.30 4.57 1.66
N ILE A 198 -10.07 5.05 1.67
CA ILE A 198 -8.99 4.64 0.77
C ILE A 198 -8.31 3.37 1.29
N HIS A 199 -7.69 2.59 0.41
CA HIS A 199 -6.87 1.43 0.77
C HIS A 199 -5.53 1.87 1.37
N GLY A 200 -4.89 2.89 0.79
CA GLY A 200 -3.66 3.50 1.31
C GLY A 200 -2.35 2.74 1.04
N ASP A 201 -2.41 1.59 0.34
CA ASP A 201 -1.24 0.88 -0.21
C ASP A 201 -1.62 0.02 -1.42
N LEU A 202 -1.43 0.59 -2.61
CA LEU A 202 -1.75 -0.07 -3.86
C LEU A 202 -0.50 -0.75 -4.44
N ALA A 203 0.10 -1.65 -3.68
CA ALA A 203 1.12 -2.54 -4.20
C ALA A 203 0.49 -3.70 -4.97
N HIS A 204 1.15 -4.21 -6.02
CA HIS A 204 0.60 -5.30 -6.83
C HIS A 204 0.26 -6.55 -6.01
N HIS A 205 0.96 -6.81 -4.90
CA HIS A 205 0.69 -7.97 -4.05
C HIS A 205 -0.55 -7.81 -3.15
N ASN A 206 -1.11 -6.59 -3.05
CA ASN A 206 -2.39 -6.33 -2.39
C ASN A 206 -3.57 -6.55 -3.34
N PHE A 207 -3.32 -6.76 -4.62
CA PHE A 207 -4.30 -7.25 -5.60
C PHE A 207 -4.15 -8.77 -5.69
N PHE A 208 -4.91 -9.49 -4.88
CA PHE A 208 -4.85 -10.93 -4.77
C PHE A 208 -5.76 -11.59 -5.81
N ARG A 209 -5.18 -12.40 -6.70
CA ARG A 209 -5.98 -13.23 -7.62
C ARG A 209 -6.23 -14.60 -7.00
N LYS A 210 -7.50 -14.91 -6.77
CA LYS A 210 -7.98 -16.22 -6.31
C LYS A 210 -7.89 -17.26 -7.42
N ASP A 211 -7.85 -18.53 -7.04
CA ASP A 211 -7.80 -19.69 -7.93
C ASP A 211 -8.95 -19.76 -8.96
N ASP A 212 -10.11 -19.20 -8.64
CA ASP A 212 -11.24 -18.99 -9.58
C ASP A 212 -11.04 -17.82 -10.56
N GLY A 213 -9.92 -17.10 -10.46
CA GLY A 213 -9.55 -15.96 -11.29
C GLY A 213 -10.01 -14.60 -10.75
N GLU A 214 -10.84 -14.57 -9.71
CA GLU A 214 -11.36 -13.34 -9.10
C GLU A 214 -10.23 -12.49 -8.49
N LEU A 215 -10.27 -11.18 -8.71
CA LEU A 215 -9.34 -10.23 -8.12
C LEU A 215 -9.93 -9.59 -6.87
N LEU A 216 -9.18 -9.67 -5.76
CA LEU A 216 -9.53 -9.09 -4.47
C LEU A 216 -8.49 -8.08 -4.01
N LEU A 217 -8.93 -7.10 -3.21
CA LEU A 217 -8.05 -6.27 -2.40
C LEU A 217 -7.77 -6.94 -1.06
N ILE A 218 -6.50 -6.95 -0.65
CA ILE A 218 -6.06 -7.46 0.65
C ILE A 218 -5.14 -6.46 1.34
N ASP A 219 -4.95 -6.64 2.64
CA ASP A 219 -4.07 -5.83 3.49
C ASP A 219 -4.51 -4.37 3.71
N PHE A 220 -5.70 -4.21 4.29
CA PHE A 220 -6.29 -2.92 4.66
C PHE A 220 -5.68 -2.29 5.94
N ASP A 221 -4.39 -2.51 6.22
CA ASP A 221 -3.75 -1.99 7.44
C ASP A 221 -3.52 -0.47 7.37
N LEU A 222 -3.42 0.07 6.15
CA LEU A 222 -3.20 1.48 5.86
C LEU A 222 -4.45 2.23 5.41
N MET A 223 -5.63 1.60 5.53
CA MET A 223 -6.89 2.25 5.17
C MET A 223 -7.15 3.47 6.05
N ALA A 224 -7.78 4.47 5.45
CA ALA A 224 -7.99 5.77 6.06
C ALA A 224 -9.10 6.54 5.34
N GLU A 225 -9.61 7.58 5.99
CA GLU A 225 -10.50 8.55 5.36
C GLU A 225 -9.67 9.58 4.59
N ALA A 226 -9.94 9.69 3.29
CA ALA A 226 -9.30 10.65 2.39
C ALA A 226 -10.08 10.76 1.06
N PRO A 227 -9.82 11.80 0.24
CA PRO A 227 -10.29 11.83 -1.14
C PRO A 227 -9.82 10.59 -1.92
N PRO A 228 -10.67 9.98 -2.78
CA PRO A 228 -10.30 8.80 -3.56
C PRO A 228 -9.10 9.05 -4.48
N MET A 229 -8.88 10.32 -4.85
CA MET A 229 -7.71 10.78 -5.59
C MET A 229 -6.39 10.29 -4.99
N ILE A 230 -6.28 10.16 -3.66
CA ILE A 230 -5.05 9.70 -3.01
C ILE A 230 -4.66 8.29 -3.47
N ASP A 231 -5.63 7.37 -3.48
CA ASP A 231 -5.42 6.02 -3.96
C ASP A 231 -5.13 6.04 -5.46
N TYR A 232 -5.89 6.79 -6.27
CA TYR A 232 -5.61 6.90 -7.70
C TYR A 232 -4.21 7.44 -8.01
N LEU A 233 -3.74 8.41 -7.24
CA LEU A 233 -2.39 8.96 -7.37
C LEU A 233 -1.32 7.94 -6.99
N GLN A 234 -1.54 7.14 -5.93
CA GLN A 234 -0.64 6.03 -5.60
C GLN A 234 -0.60 4.98 -6.71
N TYR A 235 -1.76 4.64 -7.28
CA TYR A 235 -1.86 3.68 -8.39
C TYR A 235 -1.11 4.21 -9.62
N ALA A 236 -1.40 5.44 -10.04
CA ALA A 236 -0.77 6.08 -11.19
C ALA A 236 0.76 6.17 -11.03
N ASN A 237 1.26 6.49 -9.83
CA ASN A 237 2.69 6.46 -9.53
C ASN A 237 3.33 5.07 -9.73
N ARG A 238 2.60 3.96 -9.47
CA ARG A 238 3.11 2.61 -9.79
C ARG A 238 3.18 2.37 -11.28
N LEU A 239 2.26 2.95 -12.05
CA LEU A 239 2.20 2.77 -13.51
C LEU A 239 3.29 3.55 -14.26
N LEU A 240 3.85 4.61 -13.69
CA LEU A 240 4.90 5.40 -14.33
C LEU A 240 6.10 4.55 -14.74
N ILE A 241 6.45 3.54 -13.93
CA ILE A 241 7.52 2.57 -14.20
C ILE A 241 7.24 1.79 -15.49
N PHE A 242 5.99 1.43 -15.76
CA PHE A 242 5.62 0.59 -16.90
C PHE A 242 5.17 1.37 -18.14
N ASN A 243 4.87 2.67 -17.99
CA ASN A 243 4.36 3.54 -19.04
C ASN A 243 5.41 4.52 -19.58
N ASN A 244 6.70 4.25 -19.35
CA ASN A 244 7.80 5.13 -19.76
C ASN A 244 7.62 6.59 -19.31
N CYS A 245 7.06 6.82 -18.11
CA CYS A 245 6.75 8.16 -17.60
C CYS A 245 5.91 9.01 -18.57
N SER A 246 4.85 8.45 -19.15
CA SER A 246 3.96 9.17 -20.08
C SER A 246 2.66 9.60 -19.39
N LEU A 247 2.42 10.92 -19.30
CA LEU A 247 1.16 11.45 -18.81
C LEU A 247 -0.01 11.01 -19.70
N LYS A 248 0.20 11.02 -21.02
CA LYS A 248 -0.80 10.59 -22.00
C LYS A 248 -1.27 9.15 -21.73
N GLU A 249 -0.35 8.23 -21.47
CA GLU A 249 -0.69 6.83 -21.17
C GLU A 249 -1.46 6.69 -19.86
N ILE A 250 -1.08 7.44 -18.81
CA ILE A 250 -1.85 7.49 -17.56
C ILE A 250 -3.28 8.00 -17.83
N LEU A 251 -3.44 9.07 -18.59
CA LEU A 251 -4.75 9.66 -18.85
C LEU A 251 -5.64 8.85 -19.80
N THR A 252 -5.19 7.69 -20.29
CA THR A 252 -6.06 6.74 -21.03
C THR A 252 -7.06 6.04 -20.11
N PHE A 253 -6.77 5.93 -18.81
CA PHE A 253 -7.68 5.32 -17.84
C PHE A 253 -8.74 6.33 -17.39
N PRO A 254 -10.05 5.99 -17.48
CA PRO A 254 -11.14 6.90 -17.11
C PRO A 254 -11.02 7.46 -15.68
N GLN A 255 -10.55 6.63 -14.74
CA GLN A 255 -10.37 6.97 -13.33
C GLN A 255 -9.34 8.10 -13.13
N PHE A 256 -8.32 8.18 -13.98
CA PHE A 256 -7.30 9.24 -13.91
C PHE A 256 -7.68 10.46 -14.74
N LYS A 257 -8.47 10.28 -15.80
CA LYS A 257 -8.84 11.35 -16.73
C LYS A 257 -9.56 12.51 -16.04
N LYS A 258 -10.33 12.26 -14.98
CA LYS A 258 -10.98 13.32 -14.18
C LYS A 258 -9.99 14.23 -13.45
N TYR A 259 -8.77 13.75 -13.17
CA TYR A 259 -7.70 14.52 -12.51
C TYR A 259 -6.71 15.16 -13.47
N ARG A 260 -6.96 15.12 -14.78
CA ARG A 260 -6.01 15.56 -15.82
C ARG A 260 -5.54 17.01 -15.66
N ASP A 261 -6.35 17.86 -15.03
CA ASP A 261 -6.09 19.29 -14.83
C ASP A 261 -6.04 19.64 -13.33
N ASN A 262 -6.07 18.64 -12.44
CA ASN A 262 -5.98 18.85 -11.00
C ASN A 262 -4.51 19.10 -10.60
N PRO A 263 -4.16 20.27 -10.03
CA PRO A 263 -2.77 20.60 -9.69
C PRO A 263 -2.17 19.62 -8.69
N PHE A 264 -2.89 19.24 -7.64
CA PHE A 264 -2.41 18.31 -6.62
C PHE A 264 -2.03 16.95 -7.24
N PHE A 265 -2.88 16.41 -8.11
CA PHE A 265 -2.61 15.14 -8.81
C PHE A 265 -1.38 15.24 -9.71
N LEU A 266 -1.28 16.29 -10.51
CA LEU A 266 -0.16 16.49 -11.44
C LEU A 266 1.17 16.74 -10.70
N ILE A 267 1.18 17.57 -9.65
CA ILE A 267 2.36 17.78 -8.80
C ILE A 267 2.72 16.47 -8.09
N GLY A 268 1.73 15.75 -7.59
CA GLY A 268 1.95 14.47 -6.93
C GLY A 268 2.56 13.40 -7.84
N LEU A 269 2.23 13.39 -9.13
CA LEU A 269 2.87 12.50 -10.12
C LEU A 269 4.34 12.87 -10.37
N SER A 270 4.70 14.14 -10.16
CA SER A 270 6.08 14.59 -10.34
C SER A 270 6.99 14.18 -9.18
N PHE A 271 6.41 13.74 -8.04
CA PHE A 271 7.18 13.34 -6.87
C PHE A 271 7.77 11.93 -7.09
N PRO A 272 9.11 11.73 -7.00
CA PRO A 272 9.79 10.44 -7.24
C PRO A 272 9.53 9.36 -6.16
N THR A 273 8.27 9.04 -5.88
CA THR A 273 7.88 8.23 -4.72
C THR A 273 8.43 6.81 -4.76
N ASP A 274 8.59 6.22 -5.94
CA ASP A 274 9.10 4.87 -6.12
C ASP A 274 10.60 4.82 -5.85
N ILE A 275 11.36 5.77 -6.38
CA ILE A 275 12.80 5.91 -6.14
C ILE A 275 13.09 6.04 -4.65
N TYR A 276 12.43 6.98 -3.95
CA TYR A 276 12.68 7.15 -2.53
C TYR A 276 12.25 5.92 -1.72
N ARG A 277 11.08 5.33 -2.04
CA ARG A 277 10.57 4.17 -1.29
C ARG A 277 11.51 2.98 -1.39
N GLU A 278 11.98 2.64 -2.59
CA GLU A 278 12.83 1.47 -2.78
C GLU A 278 14.25 1.71 -2.23
N TRP A 279 14.87 2.87 -2.49
CA TRP A 279 16.21 3.16 -1.96
C TRP A 279 16.23 3.27 -0.44
N ASN A 280 15.25 3.94 0.17
CA ASN A 280 15.15 3.99 1.64
C ASN A 280 15.00 2.59 2.23
N ARG A 281 14.24 1.71 1.57
CA ARG A 281 14.12 0.31 1.99
C ARG A 281 15.44 -0.43 1.90
N ILE A 282 16.21 -0.27 0.81
CA ILE A 282 17.56 -0.86 0.70
C ILE A 282 18.44 -0.41 1.87
N CYS A 283 18.41 0.88 2.18
CA CYS A 283 19.18 1.49 3.25
C CYS A 283 18.80 0.93 4.63
N ARG A 284 17.50 0.97 4.96
CA ARG A 284 16.95 0.58 6.26
C ARG A 284 17.10 -0.92 6.54
N ASP A 285 16.82 -1.75 5.53
CA ASP A 285 16.81 -3.21 5.68
C ASP A 285 18.18 -3.83 5.31
N GLN A 286 19.19 -3.00 4.99
CA GLN A 286 20.55 -3.39 4.60
C GLN A 286 20.61 -4.40 3.44
N LEU A 287 19.77 -4.19 2.42
CA LEU A 287 19.55 -5.16 1.34
C LEU A 287 20.56 -5.07 0.18
N TRP A 288 21.79 -4.64 0.48
CA TRP A 288 22.85 -4.37 -0.50
C TRP A 288 23.42 -5.62 -1.18
N SER A 289 23.14 -6.82 -0.65
CA SER A 289 23.64 -8.09 -1.19
C SER A 289 22.82 -8.66 -2.33
N SER A 290 21.67 -8.07 -2.67
CA SER A 290 20.76 -8.58 -3.69
C SER A 290 21.02 -7.95 -5.05
N ASN A 291 21.98 -8.51 -5.81
CA ASN A 291 22.38 -7.97 -7.13
C ASN A 291 21.18 -7.74 -8.06
N ARG A 292 20.30 -8.73 -8.27
CA ARG A 292 19.12 -8.57 -9.15
C ARG A 292 18.21 -7.39 -8.75
N ARG A 293 18.04 -7.15 -7.44
CA ARG A 293 17.23 -6.03 -6.97
C ARG A 293 17.92 -4.70 -7.23
N LEU A 294 19.23 -4.65 -6.99
CA LEU A 294 20.03 -3.47 -7.26
C LEU A 294 20.10 -3.17 -8.76
N ASP A 295 20.22 -4.17 -9.62
CA ASP A 295 20.19 -4.02 -11.07
C ASP A 295 18.85 -3.44 -11.54
N SER A 296 17.74 -4.03 -11.11
CA SER A 296 16.41 -3.51 -11.44
C SER A 296 16.18 -2.09 -10.91
N LEU A 297 16.74 -1.76 -9.73
CA LEU A 297 16.63 -0.43 -9.15
C LEU A 297 17.54 0.57 -9.86
N TRP A 298 18.70 0.13 -10.34
CA TRP A 298 19.61 0.89 -11.19
C TRP A 298 18.89 1.31 -12.47
N ASP A 299 18.26 0.37 -13.18
CA ASP A 299 17.56 0.67 -14.43
C ASP A 299 16.53 1.79 -14.25
N ILE A 300 15.66 1.68 -13.23
CA ILE A 300 14.61 2.69 -13.01
C ILE A 300 15.12 4.02 -12.42
N THR A 301 16.32 4.03 -11.83
CA THR A 301 16.92 5.21 -11.18
C THR A 301 17.87 5.96 -12.10
N VAL A 302 18.70 5.24 -12.84
CA VAL A 302 19.81 5.79 -13.64
C VAL A 302 19.45 5.81 -15.11
N GLU A 303 19.09 4.66 -15.69
CA GLU A 303 18.79 4.55 -17.12
C GLU A 303 17.51 5.31 -17.49
N ASP A 304 16.50 5.29 -16.61
CA ASP A 304 15.24 5.99 -16.83
C ASP A 304 15.24 7.47 -16.40
N LEU A 305 16.33 7.98 -15.81
CA LEU A 305 16.38 9.37 -15.34
C LEU A 305 16.03 10.40 -16.44
N PRO A 306 16.56 10.31 -17.69
CA PRO A 306 16.19 11.26 -18.73
C PRO A 306 14.69 11.33 -19.02
N LYS A 307 14.00 10.16 -19.00
CA LYS A 307 12.55 10.09 -19.19
C LYS A 307 11.80 10.75 -18.04
N ARG A 308 12.27 10.53 -16.80
CA ARG A 308 11.70 11.17 -15.59
C ARG A 308 11.88 12.68 -15.60
N ILE A 309 13.04 13.18 -16.03
CA ILE A 309 13.29 14.62 -16.19
C ILE A 309 12.34 15.21 -17.22
N TYR A 310 12.16 14.54 -18.36
CA TYR A 310 11.21 14.99 -19.39
C TYR A 310 9.78 15.06 -18.84
N PHE A 311 9.31 13.98 -18.21
CA PHE A 311 7.99 13.91 -17.60
C PHE A 311 7.79 14.98 -16.51
N PHE A 312 8.79 15.21 -15.66
CA PHE A 312 8.77 16.26 -14.66
C PHE A 312 8.61 17.65 -15.31
N ARG A 313 9.33 17.94 -16.40
CA ARG A 313 9.21 19.21 -17.14
C ARG A 313 7.85 19.35 -17.83
N GLU A 314 7.33 18.26 -18.41
CA GLU A 314 5.99 18.21 -19.00
C GLU A 314 4.92 18.61 -17.96
N LEU A 315 4.96 18.00 -16.77
CA LEU A 315 4.03 18.31 -15.68
C LEU A 315 4.16 19.77 -15.23
N LYS A 316 5.40 20.27 -15.03
CA LYS A 316 5.65 21.67 -14.67
C LYS A 316 5.06 22.65 -15.69
N SER A 317 5.25 22.37 -16.97
CA SER A 317 4.69 23.19 -18.06
C SER A 317 3.17 23.19 -18.02
N LYS A 318 2.55 22.03 -17.81
CA LYS A 318 1.10 21.88 -17.79
C LYS A 318 0.43 22.61 -16.61
N ILE A 319 1.11 22.71 -15.47
CA ILE A 319 0.60 23.43 -14.29
C ILE A 319 0.80 24.97 -14.44
N GLY A 320 1.48 25.43 -15.50
CA GLY A 320 1.74 26.86 -15.71
C GLY A 320 2.83 27.42 -14.79
N LEU A 321 3.78 26.59 -14.35
CA LEU A 321 4.88 26.95 -13.44
C LEU A 321 6.25 26.95 -14.13
N LEU A 322 6.28 27.33 -15.41
CA LEU A 322 7.49 27.56 -16.21
C LEU A 322 7.58 29.01 -16.68
#